data_AF-A0AAD4G953-F1
#
_entry.id   AF-A0AAD4G953-F1
#
_cell.length_a   1.000
_cell.length_b   1.000
_cell.length_c   1.000
_cell.angle_alpha   90.00
_cell.angle_beta   90.00
_cell.angle_gamma   90.00
#
_symmetry.space_group_name_H-M   'P 1'
#
loop_
_entity.id
_entity.type
_entity.pdbx_description
1 polymer ?
#
loop_
_entity_poly.entity_id
_entity_poly.type
_entity_poly.pdbx_seq_one_letter_code
_entity_poly.pdbx_strand_id
1 'polypeptide(L)'
;MSNPKRICQIIKLKPERAEEYKALHAAVWPTVLATLARHHIIDYSIHHYPPLQLLVATYKYTGDDYDKDMAAIGADEETQRWWKLTDELQESFNKGATGSGGDVPWWTDLEEVFRLD
;
A
#
# COMPACT_ATOMS: atom_id res chain seq x y z
N MET A 1 -0.44 -26.14 -2.30
CA MET A 1 -0.29 -24.72 -2.66
C MET A 1 0.16 -24.01 -1.40
N SER A 2 1.18 -23.16 -1.48
CA SER A 2 1.58 -22.33 -0.34
C SER A 2 0.39 -21.47 0.10
N ASN A 3 0.18 -21.31 1.41
CA ASN A 3 -0.83 -20.37 1.89
C ASN A 3 -0.36 -18.94 1.52
N PRO A 4 -1.20 -18.13 0.86
CA PRO A 4 -0.80 -16.79 0.45
C PRO A 4 -0.45 -15.93 1.66
N LYS A 5 0.64 -15.16 1.56
CA LYS A 5 1.03 -14.19 2.59
C LYS A 5 -0.04 -13.09 2.63
N ARG A 6 -0.59 -12.80 3.80
CA ARG A 6 -1.56 -11.72 4.01
C ARG A 6 -0.86 -10.55 4.65
N ILE A 7 -1.13 -9.37 4.12
CA ILE A 7 -0.56 -8.13 4.62
C ILE A 7 -1.71 -7.23 5.05
N CYS A 8 -1.58 -6.65 6.24
CA CYS A 8 -2.40 -5.56 6.74
C CYS A 8 -1.46 -4.42 7.11
N GLN A 9 -1.69 -3.24 6.58
CA GLN A 9 -0.86 -2.06 6.85
C GLN A 9 -1.74 -0.86 7.16
N ILE A 10 -1.19 0.07 7.93
CA ILE A 10 -1.83 1.34 8.24
C ILE A 10 -0.95 2.53 7.92
N ILE A 11 -1.60 3.63 7.59
CA ILE A 11 -1.00 4.96 7.47
C ILE A 11 -2.04 6.02 7.83
N LYS A 12 -1.59 7.21 8.18
CA LYS A 12 -2.49 8.34 8.41
C LYS A 12 -2.76 9.06 7.09
N LEU A 13 -4.03 9.42 6.87
CA LEU A 13 -4.47 10.31 5.81
C LEU A 13 -4.48 11.74 6.33
N LYS A 14 -4.08 12.70 5.51
CA LYS A 14 -4.27 14.11 5.84
C LYS A 14 -5.76 14.45 5.68
N PRO A 15 -6.45 14.93 6.74
CA PRO A 15 -7.90 15.13 6.71
C PRO A 15 -8.37 16.02 5.57
N GLU A 16 -7.62 17.09 5.28
CA GLU A 16 -7.88 18.04 4.22
C GLU A 16 -7.68 17.47 2.80
N ARG A 17 -7.05 16.30 2.68
CA ARG A 17 -6.73 15.63 1.41
C ARG A 17 -7.59 14.38 1.16
N ALA A 18 -8.56 14.09 2.05
CA ALA A 18 -9.30 12.83 2.00
C ALA A 18 -10.12 12.64 0.71
N GLU A 19 -10.77 13.70 0.22
CA GLU A 19 -11.54 13.61 -1.03
C GLU A 19 -10.63 13.43 -2.25
N GLU A 20 -9.47 14.10 -2.28
CA GLU A 20 -8.48 13.93 -3.34
C GLU A 20 -7.90 12.51 -3.35
N TYR A 21 -7.62 11.94 -2.18
CA TYR A 21 -7.15 10.56 -2.06
C TYR A 21 -8.16 9.57 -2.66
N LYS A 22 -9.45 9.73 -2.34
CA LYS A 22 -10.53 8.91 -2.89
C LYS A 22 -10.66 9.09 -4.40
N ALA A 23 -10.59 10.32 -4.90
CA ALA A 23 -10.69 10.61 -6.33
C ALA A 23 -9.54 9.97 -7.12
N LEU A 24 -8.31 10.05 -6.61
CA LEU A 24 -7.16 9.36 -7.21
C LEU A 24 -7.39 7.84 -7.22
N HIS A 25 -7.78 7.24 -6.09
CA HIS A 25 -7.96 5.79 -5.99
C HIS A 25 -9.20 5.25 -6.72
N ALA A 26 -10.18 6.11 -7.07
CA ALA A 26 -11.27 5.74 -7.95
C ALA A 26 -10.80 5.53 -9.42
N ALA A 27 -9.63 6.06 -9.77
CA ALA A 27 -9.07 6.01 -11.12
C ALA A 27 -7.56 5.69 -11.09
N VAL A 28 -7.18 4.65 -10.34
CA VAL A 28 -5.78 4.18 -10.29
C VAL A 28 -5.28 3.89 -11.71
N TRP A 29 -4.04 4.30 -11.99
CA TRP A 29 -3.44 4.12 -13.30
C TRP A 29 -3.39 2.62 -13.67
N PRO A 30 -3.86 2.24 -14.87
CA PRO A 30 -3.85 0.84 -15.29
C PRO A 30 -2.46 0.19 -15.27
N THR A 31 -1.41 0.97 -15.51
CA THR A 31 -0.01 0.54 -15.45
C THR A 31 0.39 0.11 -14.04
N VAL A 32 0.03 0.89 -13.02
CA VAL A 32 0.28 0.58 -11.61
C VAL A 32 -0.46 -0.70 -11.20
N LEU A 33 -1.75 -0.82 -11.58
CA LEU A 33 -2.53 -2.04 -11.31
C LEU A 33 -1.92 -3.27 -11.98
N ALA A 34 -1.46 -3.14 -13.23
CA ALA A 34 -0.80 -4.22 -13.95
C ALA A 34 0.53 -4.63 -13.30
N THR A 35 1.31 -3.66 -12.79
CA THR A 35 2.56 -3.94 -12.05
C THR A 35 2.27 -4.72 -10.76
N LEU A 36 1.30 -4.27 -9.95
CA LEU A 36 0.89 -4.98 -8.73
C LEU A 36 0.46 -6.43 -9.03
N ALA A 37 -0.39 -6.62 -10.04
CA ALA A 37 -0.87 -7.95 -10.44
C ALA A 37 0.25 -8.85 -10.97
N ARG A 38 1.20 -8.30 -11.75
CA ARG A 38 2.38 -9.02 -12.25
C ARG A 38 3.26 -9.55 -11.12
N HIS A 39 3.31 -8.81 -10.01
CA HIS A 39 4.08 -9.16 -8.81
C HIS A 39 3.21 -9.79 -7.71
N HIS A 40 2.19 -10.54 -8.14
CA HIS A 40 1.41 -11.46 -7.32
C HIS A 40 0.61 -10.81 -6.17
N ILE A 41 0.33 -9.50 -6.27
CA ILE A 41 -0.58 -8.81 -5.35
C ILE A 41 -2.01 -8.98 -5.83
N ILE A 42 -2.85 -9.58 -5.00
CA ILE A 42 -4.27 -9.81 -5.27
C ILE A 42 -5.12 -9.40 -4.07
N ASP A 43 -6.42 -9.25 -4.29
CA ASP A 43 -7.39 -8.96 -3.22
C ASP A 43 -6.99 -7.73 -2.39
N TYR A 44 -6.49 -6.70 -3.08
CA TYR A 44 -6.00 -5.47 -2.47
C TYR A 44 -7.14 -4.47 -2.27
N SER A 45 -7.43 -4.15 -1.02
CA SER A 45 -8.38 -3.12 -0.61
C SER A 45 -7.71 -2.08 0.31
N ILE A 46 -8.17 -0.83 0.24
CA ILE A 46 -7.81 0.23 1.17
C ILE A 46 -9.09 0.81 1.76
N HIS A 47 -9.23 0.75 3.09
CA HIS A 47 -10.35 1.29 3.83
C HIS A 47 -9.95 2.60 4.52
N HIS A 48 -10.88 3.54 4.64
CA HIS A 48 -10.65 4.80 5.35
C HIS A 48 -11.56 4.88 6.59
N TYR A 49 -10.97 5.17 7.74
CA TYR A 49 -11.67 5.45 9.00
C TYR A 49 -11.44 6.91 9.42
N PRO A 50 -12.34 7.84 9.04
CA PRO A 50 -12.17 9.28 9.26
C PRO A 50 -11.95 9.71 10.73
N PRO A 51 -12.59 9.11 11.75
CA PRO A 51 -12.38 9.55 13.14
C PRO A 51 -10.91 9.53 13.60
N LEU A 52 -10.10 8.62 13.05
CA LEU A 52 -8.65 8.56 13.30
C LEU A 52 -7.80 8.97 12.09
N GLN A 53 -8.45 9.38 10.99
CA GLN A 53 -7.81 9.62 9.70
C GLN A 53 -6.95 8.42 9.26
N LEU A 54 -7.44 7.21 9.51
CA LEU A 54 -6.66 5.99 9.30
C LEU A 54 -6.99 5.38 7.95
N LEU A 55 -5.97 5.11 7.14
CA LEU A 55 -6.08 4.19 6.02
C LEU A 55 -5.64 2.80 6.47
N VAL A 56 -6.41 1.79 6.09
CA VAL A 56 -6.12 0.38 6.36
C VAL A 56 -6.04 -0.36 5.03
N ALA A 57 -4.83 -0.69 4.62
CA ALA A 57 -4.53 -1.46 3.41
C ALA A 57 -4.47 -2.95 3.75
N THR A 58 -5.18 -3.78 2.98
CA THR A 58 -5.10 -5.23 3.09
C THR A 58 -4.92 -5.85 1.72
N TYR A 59 -3.97 -6.77 1.57
CA TYR A 59 -3.78 -7.52 0.32
C TYR A 59 -3.21 -8.91 0.58
N LYS A 60 -3.32 -9.77 -0.44
CA LYS A 60 -2.74 -11.11 -0.47
C LYS A 60 -1.60 -11.13 -1.46
N TYR A 61 -0.50 -11.75 -1.07
CA TYR A 61 0.62 -12.06 -1.93
C TYR A 61 0.67 -13.56 -2.20
N THR A 62 0.72 -13.94 -3.47
CA THR A 62 0.67 -15.35 -3.91
C THR A 62 1.92 -15.84 -4.62
N GLY A 63 2.98 -15.04 -4.68
CA GLY A 63 4.25 -15.43 -5.30
C GLY A 63 5.15 -16.21 -4.33
N ASP A 64 6.36 -16.51 -4.80
CA ASP A 64 7.32 -17.35 -4.08
C ASP A 64 8.43 -16.55 -3.37
N ASP A 65 8.60 -15.27 -3.69
CA ASP A 65 9.67 -14.40 -3.16
C ASP A 65 9.14 -12.96 -2.98
N TYR A 66 8.57 -12.71 -1.79
CA TYR A 66 7.93 -11.45 -1.46
C TYR A 66 8.88 -10.26 -1.56
N ASP A 67 10.08 -10.39 -1.01
CA ASP A 67 11.03 -9.27 -0.94
C ASP A 67 11.51 -8.88 -2.34
N LYS A 68 11.76 -9.88 -3.20
CA LYS A 68 12.11 -9.64 -4.61
C LYS A 68 10.98 -8.96 -5.38
N ASP A 69 9.75 -9.41 -5.20
CA ASP A 69 8.60 -8.83 -5.88
C ASP A 69 8.29 -7.40 -5.39
N MET A 70 8.40 -7.14 -4.09
CA MET A 70 8.22 -5.79 -3.55
C MET A 70 9.33 -4.85 -4.02
N ALA A 71 10.58 -5.33 -4.12
CA ALA A 71 11.68 -4.55 -4.69
C ALA A 71 11.45 -4.22 -6.17
N ALA A 72 10.90 -5.16 -6.95
CA ALA A 72 10.57 -4.93 -8.36
C ALA A 72 9.43 -3.89 -8.52
N ILE A 73 8.40 -3.95 -7.69
CA ILE A 73 7.34 -2.91 -7.64
C ILE A 73 7.97 -1.55 -7.26
N GLY A 74 8.86 -1.52 -6.28
CA GLY A 74 9.54 -0.30 -5.86
C GLY A 74 10.48 0.30 -6.90
N ALA A 75 10.97 -0.50 -7.83
CA ALA A 75 11.81 -0.07 -8.95
C ALA A 75 11.01 0.39 -10.19
N ASP A 76 9.70 0.13 -10.25
CA ASP A 76 8.85 0.51 -11.39
C ASP A 76 8.60 2.02 -11.42
N GLU A 77 8.97 2.68 -12.52
CA GLU A 77 8.92 4.13 -12.65
C GLU A 77 7.49 4.70 -12.53
N GLU A 78 6.51 4.00 -13.09
CA GLU A 78 5.10 4.42 -13.03
C GLU A 78 4.57 4.31 -11.60
N THR A 79 4.95 3.26 -10.87
CA THR A 79 4.63 3.10 -9.45
C THR A 79 5.27 4.19 -8.60
N GLN A 80 6.54 4.52 -8.83
CA GLN A 80 7.20 5.64 -8.13
C GLN A 80 6.53 6.99 -8.41
N ARG A 81 6.10 7.24 -9.65
CA ARG A 81 5.35 8.46 -10.02
C ARG A 81 4.00 8.51 -9.32
N TRP A 82 3.30 7.38 -9.26
CA TRP A 82 2.04 7.25 -8.53
C TRP A 82 2.23 7.52 -7.04
N TRP A 83 3.26 6.94 -6.42
CA TRP A 83 3.57 7.15 -5.01
C TRP A 83 3.84 8.61 -4.68
N LYS A 84 4.57 9.35 -5.51
CA LYS A 84 4.77 10.79 -5.28
C LYS A 84 3.44 11.56 -5.11
N LEU A 85 2.41 11.20 -5.87
CA LEU A 85 1.08 11.82 -5.74
C LEU A 85 0.37 11.39 -4.46
N THR A 86 0.42 10.10 -4.11
CA THR A 86 -0.32 9.58 -2.95
C THR A 86 0.37 9.89 -1.62
N ASP A 87 1.70 9.85 -1.58
CA ASP A 87 2.50 10.12 -0.39
C ASP A 87 2.27 11.56 0.12
N GLU A 88 2.08 12.52 -0.79
CA GLU A 88 1.73 13.91 -0.43
C GLU A 88 0.42 14.02 0.33
N LEU A 89 -0.48 13.05 0.21
CA LEU A 89 -1.80 13.02 0.87
C LEU A 89 -1.75 12.31 2.23
N GLN A 90 -0.63 11.69 2.57
CA GLN A 90 -0.47 10.78 3.71
C GLN A 90 0.57 11.29 4.70
N GLU A 91 0.58 10.69 5.88
CA GLU A 91 1.56 10.89 6.93
C GLU A 91 1.92 9.53 7.54
N SER A 92 3.20 9.16 7.51
CA SER A 92 3.67 7.88 8.06
C SER A 92 3.69 7.89 9.59
N PHE A 93 3.37 6.75 10.20
CA PHE A 93 3.63 6.51 11.62
C PHE A 93 5.10 6.15 11.90
N ASN A 94 5.85 5.78 10.86
CA ASN A 94 7.24 5.36 11.00
C ASN A 94 8.15 6.59 11.05
N LYS A 95 8.81 6.80 12.19
CA LYS A 95 9.70 7.93 12.41
C LYS A 95 10.85 7.92 11.39
N GLY A 96 10.99 9.02 10.65
CA GLY A 96 12.04 9.20 9.64
C GLY A 96 11.68 8.71 8.24
N ALA A 97 10.46 8.21 8.02
CA ALA A 97 9.98 7.89 6.68
C ALA A 97 9.78 9.17 5.85
N THR A 98 10.19 9.14 4.58
CA THR A 98 10.17 10.28 3.65
C THR A 98 9.27 10.06 2.43
N GLY A 99 8.67 8.88 2.31
CA GLY A 99 7.81 8.46 1.20
C GLY A 99 7.96 6.97 0.92
N SER A 100 7.12 6.42 0.06
CA SER A 100 7.06 4.99 -0.30
C SER A 100 8.36 4.47 -0.96
N GLY A 101 9.15 5.36 -1.57
CA GLY A 101 10.46 5.04 -2.14
C GLY A 101 11.66 5.28 -1.22
N GLY A 102 11.44 5.54 0.07
CA GLY A 102 12.51 5.77 1.06
C GLY A 102 13.05 4.51 1.72
N ASP A 103 14.13 4.64 2.48
CA ASP A 103 14.77 3.52 3.21
C ASP A 103 13.93 3.04 4.41
N VAL A 104 13.14 3.93 4.99
CA VAL A 104 12.22 3.60 6.09
C VAL A 104 10.84 3.34 5.49
N PRO A 105 10.17 2.22 5.83
CA PRO A 105 8.86 1.90 5.29
C PRO A 105 7.87 3.05 5.45
N TRP A 106 7.09 3.34 4.41
CA TRP A 106 6.10 4.41 4.46
C TRP A 106 4.83 3.99 5.20
N TRP A 107 4.35 2.79 4.92
CA TRP A 107 3.24 2.15 5.63
C TRP A 107 3.75 1.33 6.82
N THR A 108 2.93 1.20 7.87
CA THR A 108 3.26 0.38 9.05
C THR A 108 2.52 -0.95 8.97
N ASP A 109 3.26 -2.05 8.95
CA ASP A 109 2.72 -3.42 8.97
C ASP A 109 2.08 -3.75 10.32
N LEU A 110 0.97 -4.50 10.28
CA LEU A 110 0.27 -5.01 11.45
C LEU A 110 0.40 -6.53 11.57
N GLU A 111 0.49 -7.02 12.81
CA GLU A 111 0.53 -8.44 13.13
C GLU A 111 -0.85 -9.10 12.93
N GLU A 112 -0.89 -10.21 12.19
CA GLU A 112 -2.06 -11.08 12.11
C GLU A 112 -2.15 -11.94 13.38
N VAL A 113 -3.04 -11.57 14.32
CA VAL A 113 -3.20 -12.28 15.60
C VAL A 113 -4.24 -13.40 15.59
N PHE A 114 -5.10 -13.44 14.57
CA PHE A 114 -6.14 -14.46 14.42
C PHE A 114 -6.54 -14.61 12.95
N ARG A 115 -6.84 -15.85 12.56
CA ARG A 115 -7.40 -16.17 11.25
C ARG A 115 -8.35 -17.37 11.33
N LEU A 116 -9.42 -17.29 10.53
CA LEU A 116 -10.26 -18.42 10.15
C LEU A 116 -10.27 -18.49 8.62
N ASP A 117 -10.02 -19.68 8.08
CA ASP A 117 -10.01 -19.94 6.64
C ASP A 117 -11.42 -20.21 6.09
#